data_AF-A0A2W6SZ92-F1
#
_entry.id   AF-A0A2W6SZ92-F1
#
_cell.length_a   1.000
_cell.length_b   1.000
_cell.length_c   1.000
_cell.angle_alpha   90.00
_cell.angle_beta   90.00
_cell.angle_gamma   90.00
#
_symmetry.space_group_name_H-M   'P 1'
#
loop_
_entity.id
_entity.type
_entity.pdbx_description
1 polymer ?
#
loop_
_entity_poly.entity_id
_entity_poly.type
_entity_poly.pdbx_seq_one_letter_code
_entity_poly.pdbx_strand_id
1 'polypeptide(L)' 'MFINKTINAVSFGEVLFDVFGEEKKIGGAPLNLALRTASFGFPVAMISAVGNDEDGKVICDY' A
#
# COMPACT_ATOMS: atom_id res chain seq x y z
N MET A 1 -10.62 19.98 3.73
CA MET A 1 -9.43 19.67 2.91
C MET A 1 -8.21 20.03 3.73
N PHE A 2 -7.28 19.11 3.95
CA PHE A 2 -6.10 19.36 4.79
C PHE A 2 -5.27 20.49 4.17
N ILE A 3 -5.08 21.56 4.94
CA ILE A 3 -4.52 22.83 4.46
C ILE A 3 -2.99 22.83 4.50
N ASN A 4 -2.39 21.82 5.15
CA ASN A 4 -0.95 21.73 5.40
C ASN A 4 -0.42 20.38 4.91
N LYS A 5 0.48 20.39 3.92
CA LYS A 5 1.10 19.18 3.32
C LYS A 5 2.51 18.88 3.84
N THR A 6 2.89 19.46 4.99
CA THR A 6 4.25 19.34 5.55
C THR A 6 4.58 17.95 6.09
N ILE A 7 3.59 17.10 6.32
CA ILE A 7 3.80 15.74 6.81
C ILE A 7 4.19 14.85 5.63
N ASN A 8 5.43 14.37 5.64
CA ASN A 8 5.90 13.30 4.77
C ASN A 8 5.95 12.00 5.58
N ALA A 9 5.30 10.96 5.08
CA ALA A 9 5.24 9.67 5.75
C ALA A 9 6.01 8.58 4.99
N VAL A 10 6.45 7.57 5.72
CA VAL A 10 6.92 6.31 5.16
C VAL A 10 6.16 5.20 5.87
N SER A 11 5.57 4.30 5.09
CA SER A 11 5.00 3.06 5.60
C SER A 11 5.90 1.91 5.18
N PHE A 12 6.36 1.12 6.14
CA PHE A 12 7.27 0.01 5.91
C PHE A 12 6.66 -1.29 6.42
N GLY A 13 6.66 -2.30 5.57
CA GLY A 13 6.27 -3.65 5.94
C GLY A 13 5.60 -4.38 4.77
N GLU A 14 4.75 -5.35 5.11
CA GLU A 14 4.13 -6.24 4.13
C GLU A 14 3.16 -5.54 3.16
N VAL A 15 3.18 -6.03 1.93
CA VAL A 15 2.09 -5.94 0.97
C VAL A 15 1.78 -7.36 0.55
N LEU A 16 0.51 -7.72 0.54
CA LEU A 16 0.08 -9.10 0.29
C LEU A 16 -1.26 -9.13 -0.43
N PHE A 17 -1.67 -10.33 -0.79
CA PHE A 17 -3.02 -10.58 -1.26
C PHE A 17 -3.87 -11.21 -0.16
N ASP A 18 -4.91 -10.51 0.25
CA ASP A 18 -5.98 -11.06 1.05
C ASP A 18 -6.90 -11.89 0.13
N VAL A 19 -6.98 -13.20 0.39
CA VAL A 19 -7.74 -14.16 -0.42
C VAL A 19 -9.06 -14.48 0.28
N PHE A 20 -10.18 -14.14 -0.37
CA PHE A 20 -11.54 -14.37 0.09
C PHE A 20 -12.26 -15.34 -0.86
N GLY A 21 -12.02 -16.64 -0.68
CA GLY A 21 -12.55 -17.66 -1.58
C GLY A 21 -11.91 -17.55 -2.97
N GLU A 22 -12.72 -17.25 -3.98
CA GLU A 22 -12.24 -17.03 -5.36
C GLU A 22 -11.78 -15.59 -5.61
N GLU A 23 -12.11 -14.65 -4.71
CA GLU A 23 -11.67 -13.25 -4.84
C GLU A 23 -10.31 -13.03 -4.16
N LYS A 24 -9.51 -12.17 -4.77
CA LYS A 24 -8.20 -11.77 -4.27
C LYS A 24 -8.11 -10.25 -4.26
N LYS A 25 -7.71 -9.66 -3.14
CA LYS A 25 -7.57 -8.20 -2.96
C LYS A 25 -6.19 -7.85 -2.43
N ILE A 26 -5.58 -6.80 -2.97
CA ILE A 26 -4.31 -6.31 -2.45
C ILE A 26 -4.56 -5.69 -1.07
N GLY A 27 -3.72 -6.05 -0.11
CA GLY A 27 -3.84 -5.69 1.29
C GLY A 27 -2.48 -5.62 2.00
N GLY A 28 -2.54 -5.69 3.32
CA GLY A 28 -1.41 -5.45 4.22
C GLY A 28 -1.63 -4.20 5.08
N ALA A 29 -1.45 -4.33 6.40
CA ALA A 29 -1.65 -3.20 7.31
C ALA A 29 -0.78 -1.98 6.97
N PRO A 30 0.51 -2.15 6.59
CA PRO A 30 1.35 -1.05 6.12
C PRO A 30 0.83 -0.39 4.83
N LEU A 31 0.36 -1.17 3.86
CA LEU A 31 -0.25 -0.63 2.64
C LEU A 31 -1.50 0.19 2.96
N ASN A 32 -2.37 -0.34 3.81
CA ASN A 32 -3.62 0.32 4.19
C ASN A 32 -3.36 1.69 4.85
N LEU A 33 -2.30 1.80 5.68
CA LEU A 33 -1.86 3.08 6.24
C LEU A 33 -1.37 4.05 5.14
N ALA A 34 -0.55 3.58 4.21
CA ALA A 34 -0.05 4.39 3.10
C ALA A 34 -1.19 4.92 2.22
N LEU A 35 -2.10 4.03 1.80
CA LEU A 35 -3.27 4.40 1.00
C LEU A 35 -4.16 5.42 1.73
N ARG A 36 -4.41 5.22 3.03
CA ARG A 36 -5.22 6.17 3.81
C ARG A 36 -4.53 7.53 3.92
N THR A 37 -3.23 7.54 4.15
CA THR A 37 -2.40 8.77 4.21
C THR A 37 -2.44 9.52 2.88
N ALA A 38 -2.25 8.81 1.77
CA ALA A 38 -2.35 9.36 0.42
C ALA A 38 -3.76 9.90 0.12
N SER A 39 -4.82 9.21 0.53
CA SER A 39 -6.22 9.64 0.33
C SER A 39 -6.56 10.97 1.03
N PHE A 40 -5.82 11.32 2.09
CA PHE A 40 -5.93 12.60 2.78
C PHE A 40 -5.06 13.70 2.14
N GLY A 41 -4.29 13.38 1.09
CA GLY A 41 -3.49 14.34 0.33
C GLY A 41 -2.08 14.58 0.88
N PHE A 42 -1.61 13.73 1.79
CA PHE A 42 -0.25 13.77 2.34
C PHE A 42 0.71 12.93 1.49
N PRO A 43 1.94 13.41 1.23
CA PRO A 43 2.99 12.61 0.63
C PRO A 43 3.33 11.39 1.50
N VAL A 44 3.41 10.21 0.89
CA VAL A 44 3.79 8.97 1.56
C VAL A 44 4.53 8.05 0.60
N ALA A 45 5.57 7.38 1.11
CA ALA A 45 6.24 6.29 0.41
C ALA A 45 5.88 4.95 1.06
N MET A 46 5.65 3.93 0.24
CA MET A 46 5.54 2.55 0.69
C MET A 46 6.86 1.83 0.43
N ILE A 47 7.40 1.16 1.45
CA ILE A 47 8.59 0.32 1.35
C ILE A 47 8.17 -1.11 1.73
N SER A 48 8.31 -2.03 0.78
CA SER A 48 7.96 -3.43 0.95
C SER A 48 8.91 -4.34 0.16
N ALA A 49 8.67 -5.63 0.23
CA ALA A 49 9.24 -6.64 -0.65
C ALA A 49 8.14 -7.59 -1.07
N VAL A 50 8.16 -8.00 -2.34
CA VAL A 50 7.22 -8.96 -2.92
C VAL A 50 7.98 -10.11 -3.56
N GLY A 51 7.29 -11.23 -3.79
CA GLY A 51 7.84 -12.36 -4.55
C GLY A 51 8.17 -11.98 -5.99
N ASN A 52 9.11 -12.70 -6.61
CA ASN A 52 9.36 -12.59 -8.05
C ASN A 52 8.46 -13.57 -8.82
N ASP A 53 7.15 -13.39 -8.67
CA ASP A 53 6.09 -14.23 -9.25
C ASP A 53 4.98 -13.36 -9.84
N GLU A 54 3.91 -13.98 -10.34
CA GLU A 54 2.80 -13.27 -10.97
C GLU A 54 2.09 -12.34 -9.97
N ASP A 55 1.91 -12.80 -8.74
CA ASP A 55 1.29 -11.99 -7.68
C ASP A 55 2.15 -10.77 -7.34
N GLY A 56 3.47 -10.95 -7.19
CA GLY A 56 4.39 -9.84 -6.92
C GLY A 56 4.41 -8.81 -8.06
N LYS A 57 4.33 -9.24 -9.32
CA LYS A 57 4.20 -8.32 -10.46
C LYS A 57 2.91 -7.51 -10.40
N VAL A 58 1.78 -8.15 -10.10
CA VAL A 58 0.49 -7.46 -9.96
C VAL A 58 0.54 -6.44 -8.82
N ILE A 59 1.20 -6.77 -7.70
CA ILE A 59 1.38 -5.82 -6.58
C ILE A 59 2.24 -4.62 -7.01
N CYS A 60 3.30 -4.81 -7.80
CA CYS A 60 4.15 -3.72 -8.27
C CYS A 60 3.45 -2.77 -9.26
N ASP A 61 2.43 -3.24 -9.98
CA ASP A 61 1.69 -2.47 -10.98
C ASP A 61 0.44 -1.75 -10.40
N TYR A 62 0.15 -1.92 -9.11
CA TYR A 62 -1.00 -1.35 -8.39
C TYR A 62 -0.78 0.10 -7.95
#